data_AF-A0A7W7KG90-F1
#
_entry.id   AF-A0A7W7KG90-F1
#
_cell.length_a   1.000
_cell.length_b   1.000
_cell.length_c   1.000
_cell.angle_alpha   90.00
_cell.angle_beta   90.00
_cell.angle_gamma   90.00
#
_symmetry.space_group_name_H-M   'P 1'
#
loop_
_entity.id
_entity.type
_entity.pdbx_description
1 polymer ?
#
loop_
_entity_poly.entity_id
_entity_poly.type
_entity_poly.pdbx_seq_one_letter_code
_entity_poly.pdbx_strand_id
1 'polypeptide(L)'
;MQFDRDIHPSGKGKYALINLRKLPGAMLTPHDVIQALQDHPEAIEFGQVGSQDEFMLIKLRDAHAGPMLEAYANSLEKDDPEFAQAVREMLSRAGTNSPFCKKPD
;
A
#
# COMPACT_ATOMS: atom_id res chain seq x y z
N MET A 1 17.83 2.63 -8.67
CA MET A 1 16.45 2.13 -8.66
C MET A 1 15.65 2.85 -9.72
N GLN A 2 14.94 2.10 -10.54
CA GLN A 2 13.95 2.60 -11.48
C GLN A 2 12.61 2.01 -11.03
N PHE A 3 11.50 2.73 -11.19
CA PHE A 3 10.20 2.14 -10.83
C PHE A 3 9.85 1.01 -11.80
N ASP A 4 9.41 -0.14 -11.29
CA ASP A 4 9.01 -1.27 -12.14
C ASP A 4 7.88 -0.91 -13.13
N ARG A 5 7.03 0.07 -12.77
CA ARG A 5 6.01 0.65 -13.67
C ARG A 5 6.61 1.38 -14.88
N ASP A 6 7.83 1.90 -14.78
CA ASP A 6 8.52 2.59 -15.87
C ASP A 6 9.27 1.61 -16.78
N ILE A 7 9.39 0.34 -16.36
CA ILE A 7 10.07 -0.73 -17.10
C ILE A 7 9.06 -1.50 -17.96
N HIS A 8 7.81 -1.66 -17.48
CA HIS A 8 6.76 -2.36 -18.21
C HIS A 8 5.83 -1.41 -18.97
N PRO A 9 5.62 -1.61 -20.30
CA PRO A 9 4.76 -0.73 -21.12
C PRO A 9 3.30 -0.64 -20.66
N SER A 10 2.83 -1.61 -19.87
CA SER A 10 1.48 -1.64 -19.32
C SER A 10 1.33 -0.84 -18.01
N GLY A 11 2.42 -0.29 -17.47
CA GLY A 11 2.44 0.37 -16.17
C GLY A 11 2.19 -0.57 -14.98
N LYS A 12 2.00 -1.88 -15.23
CA LYS A 12 1.78 -2.89 -14.20
C LYS A 12 3.09 -3.19 -13.48
N GLY A 13 3.11 -2.96 -12.17
CA GLY A 13 4.33 -2.96 -11.36
C GLY A 13 4.49 -4.17 -10.45
N LYS A 14 5.53 -4.07 -9.59
CA LYS A 14 5.95 -5.00 -8.54
C LYS A 14 4.86 -5.62 -7.68
N TYR A 15 3.73 -4.90 -7.52
CA TYR A 15 2.62 -5.26 -6.66
C TYR A 15 1.29 -5.04 -7.36
N ALA A 16 0.34 -5.94 -7.09
CA ALA A 16 -1.08 -5.70 -7.26
C ALA A 16 -1.72 -5.70 -5.86
N LEU A 17 -2.79 -4.91 -5.70
CA LEU A 17 -3.57 -4.88 -4.47
C LEU A 17 -4.87 -5.64 -4.66
N ILE A 18 -5.35 -6.24 -3.57
CA ILE A 18 -6.68 -6.83 -3.51
C ILE A 18 -7.49 -5.94 -2.59
N ASN A 19 -8.48 -5.25 -3.15
CA ASN A 19 -9.37 -4.38 -2.41
C ASN A 19 -10.42 -5.24 -1.69
N LEU A 20 -10.14 -5.57 -0.43
CA LEU A 20 -10.97 -6.45 0.39
C LEU A 20 -12.40 -5.93 0.58
N ARG A 21 -12.67 -4.63 0.38
CA ARG A 21 -14.03 -4.07 0.47
C ARG A 21 -14.91 -4.45 -0.72
N LYS A 22 -14.30 -4.85 -1.85
CA LYS A 22 -15.00 -5.38 -3.02
C LYS A 22 -15.26 -6.88 -2.92
N LEU A 23 -14.74 -7.54 -1.89
CA LEU A 23 -14.97 -8.96 -1.64
C LEU A 23 -16.04 -9.14 -0.55
N PRO A 24 -16.91 -10.15 -0.67
CA PRO A 24 -17.89 -10.46 0.37
C PRO A 24 -17.22 -11.12 1.59
N GLY A 25 -17.51 -10.61 2.80
CA GLY A 25 -17.18 -11.29 4.07
C GLY A 25 -16.14 -10.59 4.95
N ALA A 26 -16.27 -10.75 6.27
CA ALA A 26 -15.49 -10.02 7.27
C ALA A 26 -14.16 -10.67 7.69
N MET A 27 -13.91 -11.94 7.29
CA MET A 27 -12.66 -12.66 7.61
C MET A 27 -12.29 -13.61 6.47
N LEU A 28 -11.48 -13.13 5.54
CA LEU A 28 -11.01 -13.92 4.42
C LEU A 28 -9.65 -14.56 4.75
N THR A 29 -9.57 -15.89 4.71
CA THR A 29 -8.28 -16.59 4.62
C THR A 29 -7.69 -16.42 3.22
N PRO A 30 -6.38 -16.69 3.00
CA PRO A 30 -5.83 -16.66 1.64
C PRO A 30 -6.60 -17.55 0.65
N HIS A 31 -7.14 -18.68 1.10
CA HIS A 31 -7.96 -19.55 0.26
C HIS A 31 -9.29 -18.89 -0.11
N ASP A 32 -9.97 -18.28 0.86
CA ASP A 32 -11.24 -17.57 0.64
C ASP A 32 -11.04 -16.38 -0.30
N VAL A 33 -9.93 -15.64 -0.16
CA VAL A 33 -9.58 -14.55 -1.09
C VAL A 33 -9.43 -15.08 -2.51
N ILE A 34 -8.71 -16.19 -2.70
CA ILE A 34 -8.50 -16.77 -4.04
C ILE A 34 -9.83 -17.21 -4.65
N GLN A 35 -10.71 -17.84 -3.88
CA GLN A 35 -12.03 -18.23 -4.35
C GLN A 35 -12.89 -17.00 -4.69
N ALA A 36 -12.98 -16.03 -3.79
CA ALA A 36 -13.77 -14.81 -4.00
C ALA A 36 -13.29 -14.01 -5.22
N LEU A 37 -11.98 -14.01 -5.52
CA LEU A 37 -11.42 -13.36 -6.70
C LEU A 37 -11.83 -14.00 -8.03
N GLN A 38 -12.27 -15.26 -8.04
CA GLN A 38 -12.83 -15.88 -9.24
C GLN A 38 -14.16 -15.23 -9.63
N ASP A 39 -14.96 -14.86 -8.63
CA ASP A 39 -16.26 -14.22 -8.80
C ASP A 39 -16.17 -12.69 -8.85
N HIS A 40 -15.13 -12.11 -8.24
CA HIS A 40 -14.91 -10.67 -8.11
C HIS A 40 -13.51 -10.21 -8.60
N PRO A 41 -13.17 -10.41 -9.89
CA PRO A 41 -11.85 -10.04 -10.41
C PRO A 41 -11.56 -8.53 -10.37
N GLU A 42 -12.59 -7.67 -10.31
CA GLU A 42 -12.50 -6.21 -10.17
C GLU A 42 -11.95 -5.75 -8.81
N ALA A 43 -11.81 -6.68 -7.87
CA ALA A 43 -11.13 -6.44 -6.61
C ALA A 43 -9.60 -6.30 -6.77
N ILE A 44 -9.03 -6.76 -7.89
CA ILE A 44 -7.61 -6.63 -8.17
C ILE A 44 -7.33 -5.26 -8.79
N GLU A 45 -6.52 -4.46 -8.11
CA GLU A 45 -6.07 -3.14 -8.53
C GLU A 45 -4.60 -3.22 -8.94
N PHE A 46 -4.30 -2.82 -10.18
CA PHE A 46 -2.96 -2.95 -10.76
C PHE A 46 -2.13 -1.67 -10.65
N GLY A 47 -2.74 -0.55 -10.24
CA GLY A 47 -1.99 0.69 -10.05
C GLY A 47 -1.55 1.31 -11.35
N GLN A 48 -2.34 1.18 -12.42
CA GLN A 48 -1.96 1.68 -13.74
C GLN A 48 -1.78 3.21 -13.70
N VAL A 49 -0.71 3.71 -14.33
CA VAL A 49 -0.46 5.15 -14.38
C VAL A 49 -1.60 5.88 -15.11
N GLY A 50 -2.14 6.92 -14.48
CA GLY A 50 -3.23 7.74 -14.98
C GLY A 50 -4.63 7.14 -14.81
N SER A 51 -4.76 5.97 -14.17
CA SER A 51 -6.06 5.37 -13.87
C SER A 51 -6.57 5.77 -12.48
N GLN A 52 -7.85 5.51 -12.22
CA GLN A 52 -8.46 5.77 -10.91
C GLN A 52 -7.91 4.86 -9.80
N ASP A 53 -7.34 3.70 -10.17
CA ASP A 53 -6.70 2.78 -9.24
C ASP A 53 -5.19 3.01 -9.13
N GLU A 54 -4.63 4.12 -9.64
CA GLU A 54 -3.21 4.42 -9.49
C GLU A 54 -2.83 4.56 -8.00
N PHE A 55 -1.80 3.81 -7.58
CA PHE A 55 -1.31 3.86 -6.20
C PHE A 55 0.22 3.74 -6.12
N MET A 56 0.76 4.13 -4.97
CA MET A 56 2.15 3.85 -4.59
C MET A 56 2.17 3.14 -3.24
N LEU A 57 2.93 2.05 -3.15
CA LEU A 57 3.12 1.31 -1.91
C LEU A 57 4.54 1.46 -1.39
N ILE A 58 4.64 1.67 -0.07
CA ILE A 58 5.86 1.47 0.67
C ILE A 58 5.61 0.45 1.77
N LYS A 59 6.49 -0.54 1.91
CA LYS A 59 6.44 -1.44 3.06
C LYS A 59 7.04 -0.70 4.25
N LEU A 60 6.49 -0.87 5.46
CA LEU A 60 7.04 -0.22 6.66
C LEU A 60 8.52 -0.54 6.90
N ARG A 61 9.00 -1.71 6.45
CA ARG A 61 10.41 -2.09 6.53
C ARG A 61 11.34 -1.35 5.59
N ASP A 62 10.81 -0.55 4.67
CA ASP A 62 11.62 0.28 3.77
C ASP A 62 12.28 1.41 4.57
N ALA A 63 13.59 1.60 4.40
CA ALA A 63 14.36 2.64 5.08
C ALA A 63 13.76 4.06 4.93
N HIS A 64 13.00 4.32 3.86
CA HIS A 64 12.35 5.60 3.58
C HIS A 64 10.88 5.68 4.01
N ALA A 65 10.33 4.62 4.63
CA ALA A 65 8.94 4.60 5.09
C ALA A 65 8.65 5.68 6.15
N GLY A 66 9.60 5.91 7.08
CA GLY A 66 9.45 6.90 8.15
C GLY A 66 9.15 8.31 7.62
N PRO A 67 10.05 8.91 6.81
CA PRO A 67 9.83 10.24 6.23
C PRO A 67 8.52 10.37 5.43
N MET A 68 8.12 9.33 4.69
CA MET A 68 6.86 9.34 3.94
C MET A 68 5.65 9.42 4.89
N LEU A 69 5.61 8.56 5.91
CA LEU A 69 4.53 8.53 6.89
C LEU A 69 4.40 9.85 7.64
N GLU A 70 5.53 10.46 8.01
CA GLU A 70 5.54 11.74 8.70
C GLU A 70 4.97 12.86 7.83
N ALA A 71 5.41 12.97 6.57
CA ALA A 71 4.88 13.95 5.64
C ALA A 71 3.38 13.75 5.39
N TYR A 72 2.94 12.49 5.25
CA TYR A 72 1.52 12.18 5.03
C TYR A 72 0.67 12.52 6.26
N ALA A 73 1.09 12.13 7.47
CA ALA A 73 0.41 12.52 8.71
C ALA A 73 0.29 14.05 8.85
N ASN A 74 1.37 14.78 8.57
CA ASN A 74 1.35 16.25 8.60
C ASN A 74 0.33 16.85 7.62
N SER A 75 0.13 16.22 6.46
CA SER A 75 -0.85 16.67 5.47
C SER A 75 -2.30 16.45 5.92
N LEU A 76 -2.54 15.44 6.76
CA LEU A 76 -3.87 15.08 7.27
C LEU A 76 -4.27 15.87 8.53
N GLU A 77 -3.30 16.43 9.26
CA GLU A 77 -3.48 17.01 10.60
C GLU A 77 -4.66 18.00 10.71
N LYS A 78 -4.94 18.76 9.65
CA LYS A 78 -6.03 19.75 9.63
C LYS A 78 -7.40 19.17 9.30
N ASP A 79 -7.44 18.10 8.50
CA ASP A 79 -8.67 17.54 7.94
C ASP A 79 -9.15 16.34 8.77
N ASP A 80 -8.22 15.53 9.27
CA ASP A 80 -8.48 14.34 10.08
C ASP A 80 -7.33 14.09 11.08
N PRO A 81 -7.33 14.76 12.23
CA PRO A 81 -6.26 14.64 13.23
C PRO A 81 -6.20 13.25 13.89
N GLU A 82 -7.34 12.54 13.97
CA GLU A 82 -7.37 11.17 14.51
C GLU A 82 -6.66 10.20 13.56
N PHE A 83 -6.94 10.29 12.26
CA PHE A 83 -6.26 9.48 11.27
C PHE A 83 -4.79 9.88 11.12
N ALA A 84 -4.46 11.17 11.20
CA ALA A 84 -3.07 11.64 11.24
C ALA A 84 -2.29 10.99 12.40
N GLN A 85 -2.88 10.94 13.59
CA GLN A 85 -2.28 10.28 14.75
C GLN A 85 -2.09 8.78 14.53
N ALA A 86 -3.09 8.08 13.97
CA ALA A 86 -2.97 6.66 13.63
C ALA A 86 -1.83 6.40 12.62
N VAL A 87 -1.61 7.31 11.67
CA VAL A 87 -0.46 7.25 10.75
C VAL A 87 0.87 7.44 11.50
N ARG A 88 0.94 8.39 12.44
CA ARG A 88 2.15 8.64 13.26
C ARG A 88 2.54 7.44 14.11
N GLU A 89 1.58 6.69 14.65
CA GLU A 89 1.86 5.49 15.45
C GLU A 89 2.67 4.43 14.68
N MET A 90 2.51 4.38 13.35
CA MET A 90 3.28 3.48 12.50
C MET A 90 4.78 3.81 12.45
N LEU A 91 5.18 5.06 12.73
CA LEU A 91 6.59 5.51 12.70
C LEU A 91 7.47 4.71 13.66
N SER A 92 6.92 4.27 14.80
CA SER A 92 7.63 3.47 15.80
C SER A 92 8.14 2.12 15.29
N ARG A 93 7.57 1.63 14.18
CA ARG A 93 7.87 0.32 13.57
C ARG A 93 8.24 0.41 12.09
N ALA A 94 8.48 1.62 11.58
CA ALA A 94 8.80 1.90 10.19
C ALA A 94 10.26 2.33 10.00
N GLY A 95 10.78 2.18 8.78
CA GLY A 95 12.13 2.59 8.43
C GLY A 95 13.18 1.98 9.34
N THR A 96 14.11 2.82 9.80
CA THR A 96 15.18 2.44 10.71
C THR A 96 14.70 1.93 12.07
N ASN A 97 13.45 2.20 12.45
CA ASN A 97 12.84 1.66 13.67
C ASN A 97 12.28 0.25 13.48
N SER A 98 12.20 -0.24 12.24
CA SER A 98 11.80 -1.61 11.96
C SER A 98 12.96 -2.58 12.19
N PRO A 99 12.78 -3.71 12.90
CA PRO A 99 13.81 -4.76 12.97
C PRO A 99 14.07 -5.43 11.62
N PHE A 100 13.19 -5.21 10.64
CA PHE A 100 13.30 -5.72 9.28
C PHE A 100 13.78 -4.67 8.28
N CYS A 101 14.29 -3.53 8.77
CA CYS A 101 14.70 -2.40 7.93
C CYS A 101 15.60 -2.84 6.77
N LYS A 102 15.21 -2.49 5.56
CA LYS A 102 15.98 -2.74 4.35
C LYS A 102 16.07 -1.45 3.54
N LYS A 103 17.24 -1.17 2.99
CA LYS A 103 17.35 -0.20 1.91
C LYS A 103 16.59 -0.73 0.69
N PRO A 104 15.85 0.10 -0.04
CA PRO A 104 15.17 -0.38 -1.22
C PRO A 104 16.20 -0.87 -2.26
N ASP A 105 15.86 -2.00 -2.87
CA ASP A 105 16.66 -2.64 -3.94
C ASP A 105 16.46 -1.91 -5.27
#